data_AF-A0A377Z303-F1
#
_entry.id   AF-A0A377Z303-F1
#
_cell.length_a   1.000
_cell.length_b   1.000
_cell.length_c   1.000
_cell.angle_alpha   90.00
_cell.angle_beta   90.00
_cell.angle_gamma   90.00
#
_symmetry.space_group_name_H-M   'P 1'
#
loop_
_entity.id
_entity.type
_entity.pdbx_description
1 polymer ?
#
loop_
_entity_poly.entity_id
_entity_poly.type
_entity_poly.pdbx_seq_one_letter_code
_entity_poly.pdbx_strand_id
1 'polypeptide(L)'
;MRAITALLLLCVSAFSFAAPAEEPQSNGNDQLAQLLFNDPNSPRTGAKEPKLTIVSFTDYNCPYCKQFDPCWKKSSTIIRTSSSSLSCCRLKGRVR
;
A
#
# COMPACT_ATOMS: atom_id res chain seq x y z
N MET A 1 9.57 -56.56 20.11
CA MET A 1 9.97 -55.90 18.85
C MET A 1 8.79 -55.27 18.11
N ARG A 2 7.68 -55.99 17.86
CA ARG A 2 6.49 -55.43 17.16
C ARG A 2 5.72 -54.33 17.91
N ALA A 3 5.71 -54.36 19.24
CA ALA A 3 5.04 -53.32 20.04
C ALA A 3 5.81 -51.99 20.04
N ILE A 4 7.14 -52.03 19.92
CA ILE A 4 7.99 -50.84 19.92
C ILE A 4 7.85 -50.10 18.58
N THR A 5 7.75 -50.83 17.47
CA THR A 5 7.49 -50.24 16.14
C THR A 5 6.11 -49.60 16.03
N ALA A 6 5.10 -50.17 16.71
CA ALA A 6 3.75 -49.59 16.73
C ALA A 6 3.70 -48.28 17.53
N LEU A 7 4.42 -48.20 18.66
CA LEU A 7 4.48 -46.99 19.47
C LEU A 7 5.25 -45.87 18.77
N LEU A 8 6.34 -46.19 18.07
CA LEU A 8 7.12 -45.23 17.28
C LEU A 8 6.33 -44.63 16.11
N LEU A 9 5.55 -45.45 15.40
CA LEU A 9 4.69 -44.99 14.30
C LEU A 9 3.55 -44.07 14.78
N LEU A 10 3.03 -44.30 15.98
CA LEU A 10 1.97 -43.49 16.58
C LEU A 10 2.49 -42.11 17.04
N CYS A 11 3.76 -42.03 17.48
CA CYS A 11 4.37 -40.75 17.85
C CYS A 11 4.69 -39.85 16.65
N VAL A 12 5.04 -40.43 15.49
CA VAL A 12 5.38 -39.66 14.28
C VAL A 12 4.18 -38.91 13.70
N SER A 13 2.96 -39.46 13.80
CA SER A 13 1.76 -38.80 13.27
C SER A 13 1.28 -37.60 14.09
N ALA A 14 1.63 -37.52 15.38
CA ALA A 14 1.25 -36.39 16.24
C ALA A 14 2.15 -35.15 16.06
N PHE A 15 3.36 -35.31 15.51
CA PHE A 15 4.33 -34.22 15.38
C PHE A 15 4.22 -33.43 14.05
N SER A 16 3.41 -33.87 13.09
CA SER A 16 3.33 -33.23 11.77
C SER A 16 2.33 -32.08 11.65
N PHE A 17 1.65 -31.66 12.74
CA PHE A 17 0.70 -30.53 12.70
C PHE A 17 1.31 -29.23 13.24
N ALA A 18 2.49 -28.88 12.75
CA ALA A 18 2.95 -27.49 12.72
C ALA A 18 2.94 -27.04 11.26
N ALA A 19 1.74 -26.86 10.70
CA ALA A 19 1.61 -26.08 9.48
C ALA A 19 2.14 -24.68 9.81
N PRO A 20 3.10 -24.12 9.05
CA PRO A 20 3.41 -22.72 9.18
C PRO A 20 2.10 -21.98 8.99
N ALA A 21 1.74 -21.11 9.93
CA ALA A 21 0.67 -20.17 9.72
C ALA A 21 0.95 -19.49 8.37
N GLU A 22 0.07 -19.71 7.39
CA GLU A 22 0.12 -18.99 6.15
C GLU A 22 -0.11 -17.52 6.51
N GLU A 23 0.98 -16.79 6.72
CA GLU A 23 0.99 -15.34 6.61
C GLU A 23 0.22 -15.04 5.31
N PRO A 24 -0.86 -14.25 5.36
CA PRO A 24 -1.67 -13.97 4.18
C PRO A 24 -0.71 -13.46 3.12
N GLN A 25 -0.52 -14.24 2.05
CA GLN A 25 0.33 -13.89 0.94
C GLN A 25 -0.32 -12.71 0.22
N SER A 26 -0.16 -11.52 0.79
CA SER A 26 -0.64 -10.29 0.20
C SER A 26 0.13 -10.12 -1.09
N ASN A 27 -0.59 -10.08 -2.19
CA ASN A 27 -0.03 -9.77 -3.49
C ASN A 27 0.77 -8.47 -3.32
N GLY A 28 1.99 -8.38 -3.84
CA GLY A 28 2.84 -7.19 -3.63
C GLY A 28 2.17 -5.85 -4.02
N ASN A 29 1.15 -5.93 -4.87
CA ASN A 29 0.29 -4.80 -5.25
C ASN A 29 -0.60 -4.29 -4.10
N ASP A 30 -1.11 -5.17 -3.24
CA ASP A 30 -1.97 -4.80 -2.10
C ASP A 30 -1.17 -4.05 -1.05
N GLN A 31 0.06 -4.51 -0.77
CA GLN A 31 1.01 -3.80 0.09
C GLN A 31 1.38 -2.44 -0.50
N LEU A 32 1.68 -2.38 -1.80
CA LEU A 32 2.00 -1.12 -2.46
C LEU A 32 0.83 -0.14 -2.42
N ALA A 33 -0.40 -0.61 -2.65
CA ALA A 33 -1.60 0.23 -2.58
C ALA A 33 -1.77 0.84 -1.19
N GLN A 34 -1.55 0.06 -0.12
CA GLN A 34 -1.60 0.59 1.25
C GLN A 34 -0.56 1.70 1.47
N LEU A 35 0.67 1.51 1.00
CA LEU A 35 1.74 2.50 1.14
C LEU A 35 1.49 3.79 0.36
N LEU A 36 0.89 3.69 -0.83
CA LEU A 36 0.64 4.84 -1.70
C LEU A 36 -0.58 5.66 -1.28
N PHE A 37 -1.65 4.97 -0.84
CA PHE A 37 -2.95 5.60 -0.63
C PHE A 37 -3.32 5.79 0.84
N ASN A 38 -2.68 5.10 1.79
CA ASN A 38 -3.09 5.16 3.19
C ASN A 38 -2.00 5.69 4.14
N ASP A 39 -0.94 6.30 3.61
CA ASP A 39 0.09 6.94 4.45
C ASP A 39 -0.40 8.27 5.05
N PRO A 40 -0.48 8.41 6.39
CA PRO A 40 -0.94 9.62 7.05
C PRO A 40 0.01 10.81 6.87
N ASN A 41 1.28 10.56 6.56
CA ASN A 41 2.28 11.62 6.38
C ASN A 41 2.22 12.25 4.97
N SER A 42 1.42 11.69 4.08
CA SER A 42 1.29 12.17 2.71
C SER A 42 0.20 13.24 2.62
N PRO A 43 0.54 14.48 2.21
CA PRO A 43 -0.45 15.53 2.09
C PRO A 43 -1.46 15.19 0.99
N ARG A 44 -2.72 15.13 1.38
CA ARG A 44 -3.87 14.84 0.52
C ARG A 44 -4.78 16.06 0.43
N THR A 45 -5.23 16.35 -0.78
CA THR A 45 -6.20 17.40 -1.08
C THR A 45 -7.36 16.82 -1.84
N GLY A 46 -8.60 17.13 -1.45
CA GLY A 46 -9.82 16.70 -2.14
C GLY A 46 -10.81 16.03 -1.20
N ALA A 47 -11.60 15.11 -1.74
CA ALA A 47 -12.63 14.40 -1.00
C ALA A 47 -12.05 13.39 -0.01
N LYS A 48 -12.79 13.15 1.09
CA LYS A 48 -12.43 12.15 2.11
C LYS A 48 -12.54 10.72 1.55
N GLU A 49 -13.54 10.48 0.69
CA GLU A 49 -13.81 9.20 0.03
C GLU A 49 -13.85 9.40 -1.49
N PRO A 50 -12.68 9.45 -2.15
CA PRO A 50 -12.59 9.69 -3.59
C PRO A 50 -12.89 8.43 -4.41
N LYS A 51 -13.60 8.59 -5.53
CA LYS A 51 -13.73 7.57 -6.58
C LYS A 51 -12.44 7.39 -7.38
N LEU A 52 -11.63 8.44 -7.51
CA LEU A 52 -10.32 8.40 -8.17
C LEU A 52 -9.26 9.09 -7.32
N THR A 53 -8.14 8.39 -7.06
CA THR A 53 -6.99 8.95 -6.35
C THR A 53 -5.79 9.04 -7.27
N ILE A 54 -5.24 10.24 -7.43
CA ILE A 54 -4.02 10.48 -8.23
C ILE A 54 -2.86 10.74 -7.26
N VAL A 55 -1.76 9.99 -7.43
CA VAL A 55 -0.54 10.14 -6.64
C VAL A 55 0.54 10.79 -7.51
N SER A 56 1.03 11.95 -7.09
CA SER A 56 2.10 12.68 -7.79
C SER A 56 3.40 12.60 -7.00
N PHE A 57 4.39 11.89 -7.57
CA PHE A 57 5.76 11.84 -7.05
C PHE A 57 6.52 13.05 -7.55
N THR A 58 6.99 13.90 -6.64
CA THR A 58 7.71 15.12 -7.02
C THR A 58 8.92 15.34 -6.12
N ASP A 59 10.01 15.82 -6.72
CA ASP A 59 11.24 16.17 -6.00
C ASP A 59 11.40 17.70 -5.94
N TYR A 60 12.00 18.21 -4.86
CA TYR A 60 12.32 19.63 -4.70
C TYR A 60 13.49 20.10 -5.58
N ASN A 61 14.39 19.20 -5.96
CA ASN A 61 15.56 19.49 -6.78
C ASN A 61 15.28 19.33 -8.27
N CYS A 62 14.21 18.63 -8.65
CA CYS A 62 13.86 18.44 -10.06
C CYS A 62 13.30 19.72 -10.72
N PRO A 63 13.94 20.25 -11.78
CA PRO A 63 13.49 21.48 -12.45
C PRO A 63 12.12 21.33 -13.11
N TYR A 64 11.83 20.15 -13.68
CA TYR A 64 10.52 19.86 -14.28
C TYR A 64 9.41 19.78 -13.23
N CYS A 65 9.69 19.19 -12.06
CA CYS A 65 8.71 19.12 -10.96
C CYS A 65 8.31 20.52 -10.46
N LYS A 66 9.25 21.48 -10.47
CA LYS A 66 8.98 22.88 -10.09
C LYS A 66 8.05 23.57 -11.08
N GLN A 67 8.22 23.31 -12.38
CA GLN A 67 7.35 23.86 -13.43
C GLN A 67 5.94 23.25 -13.39
N PHE A 68 5.83 21.96 -12.99
CA PHE A 68 4.56 21.26 -12.90
C PHE A 68 3.76 21.56 -11.61
N ASP A 69 4.42 21.90 -10.49
CA ASP A 69 3.77 22.18 -9.19
C ASP A 69 2.62 23.20 -9.23
N PRO A 70 2.75 24.36 -9.93
CA PRO A 70 1.67 25.34 -10.05
C PRO A 70 0.45 24.78 -10.79
N CYS A 71 0.69 24.04 -11.88
CA CYS A 71 -0.38 23.39 -12.66
C CYS A 71 -1.13 22.37 -11.79
N TRP A 72 -0.39 21.53 -11.05
CA TRP A 72 -0.96 20.56 -10.12
C TRP A 72 -1.82 21.22 -9.03
N LYS A 73 -1.33 22.29 -8.40
CA LYS A 73 -2.09 23.03 -7.38
C LYS A 73 -3.38 23.60 -7.93
N LYS A 74 -3.33 24.22 -9.12
CA LYS A 74 -4.51 24.77 -9.80
C LYS A 74 -5.54 23.67 -10.08
N SER A 75 -5.11 22.56 -10.69
CA SER A 75 -5.99 21.41 -10.95
C SER A 75 -6.60 20.85 -9.68
N SER A 76 -5.81 20.63 -8.61
CA SER A 76 -6.33 20.12 -7.34
C SER A 76 -7.35 21.05 -6.67
N THR A 77 -7.21 22.36 -6.85
CA THR A 77 -8.15 23.36 -6.33
C THR A 77 -9.47 23.30 -7.10
N ILE A 78 -9.41 23.29 -8.43
CA ILE A 78 -10.58 23.17 -9.31
C ILE A 78 -11.32 21.87 -9.03
N ILE A 79 -10.58 20.76 -8.93
CA ILE A 79 -11.11 19.44 -8.62
C ILE A 79 -11.84 19.47 -7.26
N ARG A 80 -11.23 20.07 -6.22
CA ARG A 80 -11.86 20.20 -4.89
C ARG A 80 -13.17 20.99 -4.94
N THR A 81 -13.26 22.03 -5.76
CA THR A 81 -14.47 22.86 -5.87
C THR A 81 -15.53 22.30 -6.82
N SER A 82 -15.14 21.45 -7.77
CA SER A 82 -16.01 20.99 -8.86
C SER A 82 -16.44 19.54 -8.73
N SER A 83 -15.65 18.68 -8.06
CA SER A 83 -15.93 17.25 -7.98
C SER A 83 -15.56 16.67 -6.62
N SER A 84 -16.60 16.29 -5.87
CA SER A 84 -16.49 15.58 -4.59
C SER A 84 -15.95 14.14 -4.71
N SER A 85 -15.55 13.70 -5.90
CA SER A 85 -15.19 12.31 -6.18
C SER A 85 -13.69 12.10 -6.43
N LEU A 86 -12.86 13.13 -6.26
CA LEU A 86 -11.43 13.06 -6.59
C LEU A 86 -10.55 13.44 -5.40
N SER A 87 -9.43 12.75 -5.29
CA SER A 87 -8.38 13.00 -4.31
C SER A 87 -7.02 13.04 -4.98
N CYS A 88 -6.24 14.04 -4.63
CA CYS A 88 -4.88 14.22 -5.11
C CYS A 88 -3.92 14.09 -3.92
N CYS A 89 -3.03 13.12 -3.98
CA CYS A 89 -1.97 12.90 -3.01
C CYS A 89 -0.63 13.35 -3.60
N ARG A 90 0.12 14.20 -2.90
CA ARG A 90 1.44 14.64 -3.37
C ARG A 90 2.55 14.12 -2.49
N LEU A 91 3.35 13.22 -3.04
CA LEU A 91 4.53 12.64 -2.39
C LEU A 91 5.74 13.50 -2.72
N LYS A 92 5.97 14.53 -1.90
CA LYS A 92 7.04 15.51 -2.13
C LYS A 92 8.33 15.05 -1.44
N GLY A 93 9.43 14.96 -2.18
CA GLY A 93 10.74 14.48 -1.69
C GLY A 93 10.80 12.97 -1.41
N ARG A 94 9.80 12.21 -1.85
CA ARG A 94 9.74 10.75 -1.72
C ARG A 94 9.94 10.09 -3.09
N VAL A 95 11.02 10.48 -3.77
CA VAL A 95 11.58 9.72 -4.88
C VAL A 95 12.68 8.88 -4.25
N ARG A 96 12.57 7.55 -4.36
CA ARG A 96 13.54 6.61 -3.77
C ARG A 96 14.96 6.89 -4.24
#